data_AF-A0AAW9YRL6-F1
#
_entry.id   AF-A0AAW9YRL6-F1
#
_cell.length_a   1.000
_cell.length_b   1.000
_cell.length_c   1.000
_cell.angle_alpha   90.00
_cell.angle_beta   90.00
_cell.angle_gamma   90.00
#
_symmetry.space_group_name_H-M   'P 1'
#
loop_
_entity.id
_entity.type
_entity.pdbx_description
1 polymer ?
#
loop_
_entity_poly.entity_id
_entity_poly.type
_entity_poly.pdbx_seq_one_letter_code
_entity_poly.pdbx_strand_id
1 'polypeptide(L)'
;MYKKLLASGLVLTLLTTGTTYQAEAANEHKPKEDIFIQGADLNQNQLHETKELLGVGKNVTTYEVNHNDVVRYTGTEYDFIHSSAYIKPKKFGRGVSVTIETPDNITRITREQYINAAI
;
A
#
# COMPACT_ATOMS: atom_id res chain seq x y z
N MET A 1 15.39 -47.92 -31.54
CA MET A 1 14.06 -47.65 -30.96
C MET A 1 14.08 -46.34 -30.15
N TYR A 2 14.46 -45.20 -30.76
CA TYR A 2 14.57 -43.90 -30.08
C TYR A 2 14.05 -42.78 -30.98
N LYS A 3 12.74 -42.56 -30.97
CA LYS A 3 12.09 -41.44 -31.68
C LYS A 3 10.87 -40.92 -30.91
N LYS A 4 11.01 -40.61 -29.60
CA LYS A 4 9.94 -39.97 -28.82
C LYS A 4 10.50 -39.17 -27.63
N LEU A 5 11.31 -38.14 -27.86
CA LEU A 5 11.82 -37.29 -26.75
C LEU A 5 12.14 -35.84 -27.19
N LEU A 6 11.31 -35.22 -28.02
CA LEU A 6 11.56 -33.83 -28.49
C LEU A 6 10.36 -32.87 -28.40
N ALA A 7 9.26 -33.25 -27.76
CA ALA A 7 8.03 -32.43 -27.74
C ALA A 7 7.70 -31.81 -26.37
N SER A 8 8.62 -31.78 -25.40
CA SER A 8 8.34 -31.31 -24.03
C SER A 8 8.97 -29.95 -23.65
N GLY A 9 9.87 -29.39 -24.47
CA GLY A 9 10.60 -28.16 -24.14
C GLY A 9 9.85 -26.86 -24.48
N LEU A 10 8.94 -26.89 -25.45
CA LEU A 10 8.33 -25.69 -26.03
C LEU A 10 7.13 -25.16 -25.22
N VAL A 11 6.51 -26.00 -24.39
CA VAL A 11 5.38 -25.58 -23.53
C VAL A 11 5.87 -24.79 -22.31
N LEU A 12 7.08 -25.06 -21.80
CA LEU A 12 7.61 -24.37 -20.63
C LEU A 12 7.94 -22.90 -20.93
N THR A 13 8.39 -22.59 -22.14
CA THR A 13 8.80 -21.24 -22.55
C THR A 13 7.62 -20.27 -22.74
N LEU A 14 6.42 -20.75 -23.10
CA LEU A 14 5.23 -19.90 -23.22
C LEU A 14 4.61 -19.55 -21.85
N LEU A 15 4.78 -20.39 -20.82
CA LEU A 15 4.24 -20.10 -19.50
C LEU A 15 5.07 -19.05 -18.74
N THR A 16 6.37 -18.94 -19.01
CA THR A 16 7.26 -18.00 -18.29
C THR A 16 7.14 -16.56 -18.77
N THR A 17 6.80 -16.32 -20.05
CA THR A 17 6.75 -14.96 -20.60
C THR A 17 5.55 -14.17 -20.07
N GLY A 18 4.37 -14.78 -19.92
CA GLY A 18 3.19 -14.10 -19.40
C GLY A 18 3.33 -13.61 -17.95
N THR A 19 4.13 -14.29 -17.13
CA THR A 19 4.33 -13.92 -15.71
C THR A 19 5.32 -12.77 -15.52
N THR A 20 6.33 -12.61 -16.40
CA THR A 20 7.38 -11.60 -16.23
C THR A 20 6.89 -10.19 -16.55
N TYR A 21 6.13 -10.01 -17.65
CA TYR A 21 5.64 -8.68 -18.06
C TYR A 21 4.73 -8.01 -17.02
N GLN A 22 3.86 -8.80 -16.37
CA GLN A 22 2.93 -8.30 -15.35
C GLN A 22 3.62 -8.03 -14.00
N ALA A 23 4.75 -8.67 -13.72
CA ALA A 23 5.52 -8.45 -12.49
C ALA A 23 6.37 -7.17 -12.58
N GLU A 24 6.83 -6.82 -13.78
CA GLU A 24 7.72 -5.68 -14.03
C GLU A 24 6.98 -4.34 -13.92
N ALA A 25 5.80 -4.21 -14.55
CA ALA A 25 4.98 -3.00 -14.49
C ALA A 25 4.49 -2.66 -13.06
N ALA A 26 4.15 -3.68 -12.26
CA ALA A 26 3.76 -3.48 -10.86
C ALA A 26 4.93 -3.02 -9.96
N ASN A 27 6.17 -3.24 -10.38
CA ASN A 27 7.35 -2.88 -9.60
C ASN A 27 7.83 -1.45 -9.89
N GLU A 28 7.53 -0.87 -11.05
CA GLU A 28 7.97 0.47 -11.44
C GLU A 28 7.38 1.57 -10.53
N HIS A 29 6.10 1.46 -10.20
CA HIS A 29 5.35 2.46 -9.41
C HIS A 29 5.24 2.10 -7.92
N LYS A 30 5.88 1.00 -7.50
CA LYS A 30 5.88 0.56 -6.11
C LYS A 30 6.75 1.53 -5.29
N PRO A 31 6.28 1.99 -4.11
CA PRO A 31 7.13 2.77 -3.22
C PRO A 31 8.42 2.01 -2.89
N LYS A 32 9.56 2.70 -2.92
CA LYS A 32 10.89 2.09 -2.71
C LYS A 32 11.23 1.96 -1.23
N GLU A 33 10.54 2.70 -0.39
CA GLU A 33 10.76 2.78 1.04
C GLU A 33 9.42 2.83 1.79
N ASP A 34 9.52 2.65 3.09
CA ASP A 34 8.40 2.74 4.01
C ASP A 34 7.94 4.20 4.12
N ILE A 35 6.63 4.43 4.03
CA ILE A 35 6.04 5.78 4.04
C ILE A 35 5.07 5.90 5.20
N PHE A 36 5.24 6.96 6.00
CA PHE A 36 4.29 7.37 7.02
C PHE A 36 3.50 8.59 6.55
N ILE A 37 2.18 8.47 6.49
CA ILE A 37 1.26 9.55 6.22
C ILE A 37 0.78 10.09 7.56
N GLN A 38 1.13 11.33 7.86
CA GLN A 38 0.82 12.03 9.10
C GLN A 38 -0.38 12.96 8.89
N GLY A 39 -1.41 12.83 9.73
CA GLY A 39 -2.45 13.85 9.81
C GLY A 39 -1.92 15.14 10.43
N ALA A 40 -2.15 16.28 9.79
CA ALA A 40 -1.60 17.57 10.20
C ALA A 40 -2.08 18.08 11.57
N ASP A 41 -3.24 17.61 12.05
CA ASP A 41 -3.83 18.09 13.30
C ASP A 41 -3.45 17.23 14.52
N LEU A 42 -2.56 16.25 14.35
CA LEU A 42 -2.01 15.49 15.48
C LEU A 42 -1.07 16.36 16.32
N ASN A 43 -1.34 16.47 17.62
CA ASN A 43 -0.35 17.01 18.55
C ASN A 43 0.80 16.01 18.79
N GLN A 44 1.87 16.44 19.47
CA GLN A 44 3.07 15.62 19.66
C GLN A 44 2.81 14.29 20.38
N ASN A 45 1.92 14.26 21.37
CA ASN A 45 1.58 13.03 22.10
C ASN A 45 0.77 12.09 21.20
N GLN A 46 -0.25 12.62 20.51
CA GLN A 46 -1.06 11.84 19.58
C GLN A 46 -0.23 11.29 18.42
N LEU A 47 0.73 12.06 17.92
CA LEU A 47 1.65 11.63 16.88
C LEU A 47 2.53 10.46 17.36
N HIS A 48 3.04 10.54 18.58
CA HIS A 48 3.82 9.47 19.17
C HIS A 48 2.99 8.18 19.32
N GLU A 49 1.82 8.27 19.96
CA GLU A 49 0.90 7.14 20.13
C GLU A 49 0.48 6.53 18.78
N THR A 50 0.19 7.37 17.79
CA THR A 50 -0.18 6.93 16.44
C THR A 50 0.97 6.17 15.76
N LYS A 51 2.21 6.65 15.89
CA LYS A 51 3.40 5.96 15.35
C LYS A 51 3.64 4.63 16.04
N GLU A 52 3.42 4.54 17.35
CA GLU A 52 3.54 3.29 18.10
C GLU A 52 2.46 2.29 17.69
N LEU A 53 1.19 2.71 17.62
CA LEU A 53 0.07 1.86 17.24
C LEU A 53 0.23 1.31 15.81
N LEU A 54 0.67 2.15 14.88
CA LEU A 54 0.94 1.74 13.49
C LEU A 54 2.27 0.97 13.34
N GLY A 55 3.12 0.93 14.38
CA GLY A 55 4.43 0.29 14.34
C GLY A 55 5.41 0.93 13.36
N VAL A 56 5.41 2.26 13.28
CA VAL A 56 6.23 3.05 12.35
C VAL A 56 7.71 2.93 12.68
N GLY A 57 8.53 2.61 11.67
CA GLY A 57 9.99 2.50 11.80
C GLY A 57 10.71 3.83 11.97
N LYS A 58 12.01 3.78 12.28
CA LYS A 58 12.86 4.97 12.49
C LYS A 58 13.23 5.72 11.21
N ASN A 59 13.32 5.01 10.07
CA ASN A 59 13.76 5.56 8.79
C ASN A 59 12.63 5.40 7.77
N VAL A 60 11.64 6.28 7.87
CA VAL A 60 10.46 6.30 6.99
C VAL A 60 10.33 7.67 6.37
N THR A 61 9.89 7.71 5.11
CA THR A 61 9.54 8.98 4.48
C THR A 61 8.20 9.43 5.02
N THR A 62 8.15 10.65 5.56
CA THR A 62 6.92 11.19 6.16
C THR A 62 6.32 12.24 5.24
N TYR A 63 5.03 12.09 4.92
CA TYR A 63 4.23 13.14 4.28
C TYR A 63 3.15 13.59 5.24
N GLU A 64 3.05 14.89 5.45
CA GLU A 64 1.96 15.47 6.21
C GLU A 64 0.80 15.78 5.27
N VAL A 65 -0.42 15.41 5.68
CA VAL A 65 -1.66 15.65 4.95
C VAL A 65 -2.51 16.59 5.77
N ASN A 66 -2.81 17.76 5.19
CA ASN A 66 -3.64 18.79 5.82
C ASN A 66 -4.99 18.93 5.11
N HIS A 67 -5.82 19.83 5.63
CA HIS A 67 -7.13 20.15 5.07
C HIS A 67 -7.10 20.45 3.55
N ASN A 68 -6.15 21.25 3.08
CA ASN A 68 -6.06 21.64 1.67
C ASN A 68 -5.78 20.45 0.75
N ASP A 69 -4.97 19.49 1.22
CA ASP A 69 -4.71 18.26 0.48
C ASP A 69 -5.99 17.43 0.36
N VAL A 70 -6.73 17.28 1.46
CA VAL A 70 -7.98 16.51 1.45
C VAL A 70 -9.03 17.15 0.54
N VAL A 71 -9.22 18.47 0.62
CA VAL A 71 -10.13 19.18 -0.29
C VAL A 71 -9.70 19.00 -1.75
N ARG A 72 -8.39 19.14 -2.03
CA ARG A 72 -7.86 19.00 -3.40
C ARG A 72 -8.11 17.63 -4.01
N TYR A 73 -7.91 16.57 -3.23
CA TYR A 73 -7.96 15.19 -3.75
C TYR A 73 -9.31 14.50 -3.59
N THR A 74 -10.17 14.99 -2.70
CA THR A 74 -11.47 14.35 -2.41
C THR A 74 -12.68 15.25 -2.62
N GLY A 75 -12.48 16.57 -2.75
CA GLY A 75 -13.56 17.56 -2.76
C GLY A 75 -14.36 17.63 -1.46
N THR A 76 -13.89 16.96 -0.40
CA THR A 76 -14.54 16.91 0.91
C THR A 76 -13.80 17.77 1.90
N GLU A 77 -14.55 18.54 2.67
CA GLU A 77 -14.02 19.34 3.77
C GLU A 77 -14.13 18.55 5.09
N TYR A 78 -13.06 18.62 5.87
CA TYR A 78 -13.02 18.11 7.23
C TYR A 78 -12.40 19.17 8.14
N ASP A 79 -12.93 19.27 9.35
CA ASP A 79 -12.47 20.23 10.35
C ASP A 79 -11.10 19.85 10.93
N PHE A 80 -10.82 18.55 11.05
CA PHE A 80 -9.58 18.01 11.62
C PHE A 80 -9.08 16.78 10.84
N ILE A 81 -7.78 16.75 10.58
CA ILE A 81 -7.08 15.66 9.91
C ILE A 81 -6.15 14.97 10.92
N HIS A 82 -6.70 14.04 11.70
CA HIS A 82 -5.92 13.18 12.62
C HIS A 82 -5.55 11.83 11.99
N SER A 83 -6.31 11.41 10.97
CA SER A 83 -6.11 10.12 10.31
C SER A 83 -4.69 10.01 9.74
N SER A 84 -4.04 8.90 10.03
CA SER A 84 -2.67 8.60 9.61
C SER A 84 -2.59 7.18 9.07
N ALA A 85 -1.59 6.90 8.24
CA ALA A 85 -1.40 5.59 7.64
C ALA A 85 0.09 5.25 7.54
N TYR A 86 0.41 3.95 7.63
CA TYR A 86 1.77 3.46 7.43
C TYR A 86 1.80 2.45 6.28
N ILE A 87 2.56 2.79 5.24
CA ILE A 87 2.62 2.06 3.97
C ILE A 87 3.96 1.34 3.89
N LYS A 88 3.90 0.01 3.79
CA LYS A 88 5.07 -0.86 3.62
C LYS A 88 5.09 -1.47 2.22
N PRO A 89 6.15 -1.27 1.42
CA PRO A 89 6.28 -1.95 0.15
C PRO A 89 6.38 -3.47 0.34
N LYS A 90 5.50 -4.24 -0.32
CA LYS A 90 5.55 -5.71 -0.24
C LYS A 90 6.83 -6.26 -0.86
N LYS A 91 7.55 -7.13 -0.15
CA LYS A 91 8.74 -7.82 -0.70
C LYS A 91 8.37 -8.82 -1.80
N PHE A 92 7.25 -9.53 -1.64
CA PHE A 92 6.77 -10.54 -2.57
C PHE A 92 5.25 -10.44 -2.74
N GLY A 93 4.75 -10.88 -3.89
CA GLY A 93 3.33 -10.84 -4.22
C GLY A 93 2.87 -9.52 -4.84
N ARG A 94 1.59 -9.47 -5.19
CA ARG A 94 0.92 -8.31 -5.83
C ARG A 94 -0.26 -7.84 -4.98
N GLY A 95 -0.79 -6.66 -5.31
CA GLY A 95 -1.97 -6.08 -4.67
C GLY A 95 -1.73 -5.51 -3.27
N VAL A 96 -2.77 -4.92 -2.70
CA VAL A 96 -2.72 -4.18 -1.43
C VAL A 96 -3.31 -5.02 -0.30
N SER A 97 -2.69 -4.96 0.89
CA SER A 97 -3.23 -5.56 2.11
C SER A 97 -3.38 -4.45 3.13
N VAL A 98 -4.56 -4.34 3.75
CA VAL A 98 -4.91 -3.26 4.67
C VAL A 98 -5.28 -3.82 6.04
N THR A 99 -4.75 -3.22 7.08
CA THR A 99 -5.13 -3.43 8.47
C THR A 99 -5.64 -2.09 9.04
N ILE A 100 -6.72 -2.13 9.81
CA ILE A 100 -7.25 -0.96 10.52
C ILE A 100 -6.90 -1.18 11.99
N GLU A 101 -5.98 -0.35 12.51
CA GLU A 101 -5.47 -0.49 13.89
C GLU A 101 -6.41 0.14 14.94
N THR A 102 -7.45 0.85 14.51
CA THR A 102 -8.46 1.49 15.37
C THR A 102 -9.86 0.94 15.09
N PRO A 103 -10.10 -0.38 15.17
CA PRO A 103 -11.37 -0.99 14.77
C PRO A 103 -12.57 -0.54 15.62
N ASP A 104 -12.32 -0.11 16.87
CA ASP A 104 -13.35 0.35 17.80
C ASP A 104 -13.78 1.81 17.55
N ASN A 105 -13.01 2.57 16.75
CA ASN A 105 -13.43 3.87 16.26
C ASN A 105 -14.22 3.67 14.97
N ILE A 106 -15.45 4.18 14.90
CA ILE A 106 -16.37 3.96 13.78
C ILE A 106 -15.74 4.45 12.46
N THR A 107 -15.21 3.52 11.66
CA THR A 107 -14.77 3.80 10.29
C THR A 107 -15.94 3.51 9.36
N ARG A 108 -16.57 4.56 8.81
CA ARG A 108 -17.53 4.43 7.70
C ARG A 108 -16.90 3.69 6.50
N ILE A 109 -15.57 3.75 6.39
CA ILE A 109 -14.79 3.13 5.32
C ILE A 109 -14.31 1.74 5.74
N THR A 110 -14.58 0.74 4.90
CA THR A 110 -14.15 -0.64 5.14
C THR A 110 -12.73 -0.90 4.63
N ARG A 111 -12.14 -2.01 5.07
CA ARG A 111 -10.84 -2.50 4.55
C ARG A 111 -10.85 -2.65 3.03
N GLU A 112 -11.94 -3.18 2.47
CA GLU A 112 -12.09 -3.43 1.03
C GLU A 112 -12.12 -2.11 0.27
N GLN A 113 -12.74 -1.07 0.83
CA GLN A 113 -12.74 0.27 0.23
C GLN A 113 -11.33 0.88 0.25
N TYR A 114 -10.54 0.71 1.31
CA TYR A 114 -9.14 1.12 1.34
C TYR A 114 -8.28 0.35 0.33
N ILE A 115 -8.50 -0.96 0.18
CA ILE A 115 -7.80 -1.76 -0.84
C ILE A 115 -8.13 -1.24 -2.24
N ASN A 116 -9.40 -0.98 -2.53
CA ASN A 116 -9.82 -0.48 -3.84
C ASN A 116 -9.30 0.93 -4.14
N ALA A 117 -9.18 1.79 -3.13
CA ALA A 117 -8.66 3.14 -3.29
C ALA A 117 -7.14 3.18 -3.58
N ALA A 118 -6.42 2.08 -3.31
CA ALA A 118 -4.97 2.00 -3.43
C ALA A 118 -4.49 1.21 -4.68
N ILE A 119 -5.41 0.79 -5.55
CA ILE A 119 -5.15 0.08 -6.82
C ILE A 119 -5.48 1.02 -7.97
#